data_AF-A0A7C7ZSC1-F1
#
_entry.id   AF-A0A7C7ZSC1-F1
#
_cell.length_a   1.000
_cell.length_b   1.000
_cell.length_c   1.000
_cell.angle_alpha   90.00
_cell.angle_beta   90.00
_cell.angle_gamma   90.00
#
_symmetry.space_group_name_H-M   'P 1'
#
loop_
_entity.id
_entity.type
_entity.pdbx_description
1 polymer ?
#
loop_
_entity_poly.entity_id
_entity_poly.type
_entity_poly.pdbx_seq_one_letter_code
_entity_poly.pdbx_strand_id
1 'polypeptide(L)' 'MSIEVKLSKSQKYQDRYPQVGFGLALIAGCVNPENPPGFDQHKRKLLRKMRRRETLGRITERIEIY' A
#
# COMPACT_ATOMS: atom_id res chain seq x y z
N MET A 1 35.04 -2.31 -3.27
CA MET A 1 35.03 -0.86 -3.60
C MET A 1 33.58 -0.41 -3.61
N SER A 2 33.20 0.53 -2.74
CA SER A 2 31.85 1.12 -2.72
C SER A 2 31.83 2.37 -3.59
N ILE A 3 30.85 2.46 -4.50
CA ILE A 3 30.60 3.66 -5.30
C ILE A 3 29.78 4.62 -4.44
N GLU A 4 30.34 5.77 -4.11
CA GLU A 4 29.58 6.86 -3.48
C GLU A 4 28.78 7.60 -4.55
N VAL A 5 27.45 7.58 -4.43
CA VAL A 5 26.54 8.37 -5.26
C VAL A 5 26.10 9.58 -4.44
N LYS A 6 26.48 10.78 -4.90
CA LYS A 6 26.00 12.04 -4.30
C LYS A 6 24.61 12.35 -4.85
N LEU A 7 23.64 12.36 -3.96
CA LEU A 7 22.26 12.74 -4.29
C LEU A 7 21.93 14.08 -3.64
N SER A 8 21.23 14.95 -4.38
CA SER A 8 20.79 16.26 -3.92
C SER A 8 19.40 16.60 -4.43
N LYS A 9 18.63 17.39 -3.67
CA LYS A 9 17.33 17.90 -4.14
C LYS A 9 17.54 18.99 -5.19
N SER A 10 16.78 18.94 -6.28
CA SER A 10 16.72 20.06 -7.22
C SER A 10 16.10 21.29 -6.57
N GLN A 11 16.49 22.50 -7.02
CA GLN A 11 15.94 23.75 -6.50
C GLN A 11 14.40 23.79 -6.61
N LYS A 12 13.87 23.38 -7.77
CA LYS A 12 12.43 23.27 -8.02
C LYS A 12 11.69 22.38 -7.00
N TYR A 13 12.34 21.32 -6.51
CA TYR A 13 11.76 20.47 -5.47
C TYR A 13 11.76 21.18 -4.11
N GLN A 14 12.85 21.89 -3.77
CA GLN A 14 12.97 22.65 -2.53
C GLN A 14 11.96 23.80 -2.45
N ASP A 15 11.77 24.54 -3.56
CA ASP A 15 10.82 25.65 -3.63
C ASP A 15 9.37 25.19 -3.46
N ARG A 16 9.04 24.01 -4.03
CA ARG A 16 7.69 23.44 -3.95
C ARG A 16 7.42 22.75 -2.62
N TYR A 17 8.44 22.17 -1.98
CA TYR A 17 8.33 21.34 -0.79
C TYR A 17 9.40 21.66 0.26
N PRO A 18 9.39 22.87 0.84
CA PRO A 18 10.46 23.33 1.73
C PRO A 18 10.61 22.47 3.00
N GLN A 19 9.51 21.86 3.46
CA GLN A 19 9.48 21.05 4.69
C GLN A 19 9.67 19.54 4.46
N VAL A 20 9.74 19.09 3.21
CA VAL A 20 9.76 17.64 2.90
C VAL A 20 11.21 17.16 2.82
N GLY A 21 11.59 16.17 3.63
CA GLY A 21 12.93 15.57 3.67
C GLY A 21 13.38 14.89 2.35
N PHE A 22 14.68 14.66 2.20
CA PHE A 22 15.20 13.88 1.05
C PHE A 22 14.77 12.42 1.20
N GLY A 23 14.31 11.79 0.11
CA GLY A 23 13.77 10.41 0.15
C GLY A 23 12.32 10.30 0.65
N LEU A 24 11.68 11.41 1.02
CA LEU A 24 10.24 11.46 1.27
C LEU A 24 9.53 12.00 0.02
N ALA A 25 8.43 11.38 -0.38
CA ALA A 25 7.57 11.86 -1.45
C ALA A 25 6.21 12.23 -0.87
N LEU A 26 5.74 13.46 -1.13
CA LEU A 26 4.35 13.80 -0.88
C LEU A 26 3.49 13.17 -1.96
N ILE A 27 2.58 12.30 -1.56
CA ILE A 27 1.53 11.82 -2.46
C ILE A 27 0.52 12.96 -2.58
N ALA A 28 0.62 13.70 -3.68
CA ALA A 28 -0.34 14.76 -4.03
C ALA A 28 -1.38 14.20 -5.02
N GLY A 29 -2.59 14.77 -4.99
CA GLY A 29 -3.66 14.35 -5.90
C GLY A 29 -4.35 13.04 -5.54
N CYS A 30 -4.25 12.60 -4.28
CA CYS A 30 -5.12 11.54 -3.77
C CYS A 30 -6.58 12.00 -3.86
N VAL A 31 -7.31 11.40 -4.80
CA VAL A 31 -8.76 11.54 -4.89
C VAL A 31 -9.40 10.28 -4.33
N ASN A 32 -10.53 10.44 -3.65
CA ASN A 32 -11.39 9.32 -3.28
C ASN A 32 -12.49 9.22 -4.35
N PRO A 33 -12.29 8.44 -5.43
CA PRO A 33 -13.30 8.33 -6.46
C PRO A 33 -14.58 7.71 -5.89
N GLU A 34 -15.73 8.12 -6.40
CA GLU A 34 -16.98 7.46 -6.04
C GLU A 34 -16.94 5.98 -6.45
N ASN A 35 -17.50 5.14 -5.60
CA ASN A 35 -17.60 3.72 -5.88
C ASN A 35 -18.50 3.51 -7.12
N PRO A 36 -18.03 2.84 -8.17
CA PRO A 36 -18.90 2.51 -9.28
C PRO A 36 -20.01 1.55 -8.82
N PRO A 37 -21.18 1.54 -9.49
CA PRO A 37 -22.27 0.66 -9.14
C PRO A 37 -21.81 -0.80 -9.03
N GLY A 38 -22.17 -1.45 -7.91
CA GLY A 38 -21.81 -2.86 -7.64
C GLY A 38 -20.41 -3.09 -7.06
N PHE A 39 -19.55 -2.07 -6.95
CA PHE A 39 -18.21 -2.22 -6.37
C PHE A 39 -18.26 -2.75 -4.92
N ASP A 40 -19.16 -2.22 -4.10
CA ASP A 40 -19.27 -2.67 -2.70
C ASP A 40 -19.72 -4.12 -2.58
N GLN A 41 -20.57 -4.59 -3.50
CA GLN A 41 -20.98 -5.99 -3.54
C GLN A 41 -19.80 -6.88 -3.94
N HIS A 42 -19.06 -6.49 -4.97
CA HIS A 42 -17.84 -7.18 -5.40
C HIS A 42 -16.81 -7.25 -4.26
N LYS A 43 -16.52 -6.12 -3.60
CA LYS A 43 -15.61 -6.00 -2.46
C LYS A 43 -16.02 -6.93 -1.32
N ARG A 44 -17.29 -6.93 -0.92
CA ARG A 44 -17.79 -7.84 0.14
C ARG A 44 -17.62 -9.31 -0.23
N LYS A 45 -17.90 -9.68 -1.48
CA LYS A 45 -17.72 -11.06 -1.99
C LYS A 45 -16.25 -11.47 -1.93
N LEU A 46 -15.34 -10.60 -2.35
CA LEU A 46 -13.90 -10.86 -2.32
C LEU A 46 -13.40 -11.04 -0.88
N LEU A 47 -13.76 -10.12 0.02
CA LEU A 47 -13.37 -10.19 1.43
C LEU A 47 -13.89 -11.45 2.12
N ARG A 48 -15.11 -11.91 1.80
CA ARG A 48 -15.64 -13.19 2.30
C ARG A 48 -14.80 -14.39 1.83
N LYS A 49 -14.37 -14.40 0.55
CA LYS A 49 -13.51 -15.47 0.02
C LYS A 49 -12.14 -15.49 0.71
N MET A 50 -11.55 -14.32 0.92
CA MET A 50 -10.25 -14.20 1.61
C MET A 50 -10.33 -14.72 3.04
N ARG A 51 -11.32 -14.26 3.83
CA ARG A 51 -11.52 -14.76 5.21
C ARG A 51 -11.75 -16.27 5.28
N ARG A 52 -12.49 -16.83 4.32
CA ARG A 52 -12.69 -18.30 4.25
C ARG A 52 -11.37 -19.03 4.04
N ARG A 53 -10.51 -18.55 3.14
CA ARG A 53 -9.19 -19.16 2.90
C ARG A 53 -8.28 -19.05 4.12
N GLU A 54 -8.24 -17.88 4.75
CA GLU A 54 -7.48 -17.66 5.98
C GLU A 54 -7.95 -18.60 7.10
N THR A 55 -9.26 -18.74 7.27
CA THR A 55 -9.84 -19.64 8.29
C THR A 55 -9.48 -21.10 8.00
N LEU A 56 -9.55 -21.53 6.74
CA LEU A 56 -9.15 -22.89 6.36
C LEU A 56 -7.65 -23.13 6.63
N GLY A 57 -6.78 -22.18 6.29
CA GLY A 57 -5.35 -22.27 6.60
C GLY A 57 -5.09 -22.45 8.09
N ARG A 58 -5.74 -21.64 8.94
CA ARG A 58 -5.64 -21.75 10.40
C ARG A 58 -6.15 -23.10 10.94
N ILE A 59 -7.19 -23.67 10.32
CA ILE A 59 -7.68 -25.00 10.70
C ILE A 59 -6.66 -26.07 10.31
N THR A 60 -6.12 -26.00 9.09
CA THR A 60 -5.08 -26.93 8.62
C THR A 60 -3.85 -26.89 9.53
N GLU A 61 -3.32 -25.71 9.84
CA GLU A 61 -2.20 -25.53 10.77
C GLU A 61 -2.50 -26.18 12.14
N ARG A 62 -3.73 -26.03 12.64
CA ARG A 62 -4.13 -26.64 13.91
C ARG A 62 -4.21 -28.16 13.85
N ILE A 63 -4.63 -28.73 12.71
CA ILE A 63 -4.67 -30.19 12.51
C ILE A 63 -3.24 -30.75 12.48
N GLU A 64 -2.32 -30.09 11.78
CA GLU A 64 -0.92 -30.55 11.67
C GLU A 64 -0.16 -30.56 13.00
N ILE A 65 -0.64 -29.83 14.01
CA ILE A 65 -0.08 -29.83 15.37
C ILE A 65 -0.48 -31.09 16.16
N TYR A 66 -1.59 -31.74 15.81
CA TYR A 66 -2.11 -32.94 16.49
C TYR A 66 -1.70 -34.22 15.78
#